data_AF-A0A2V5RJ98-F1
#
_entry.id   AF-A0A2V5RJ98-F1
#
_cell.length_a   1.000
_cell.length_b   1.000
_cell.length_c   1.000
_cell.angle_alpha   90.00
_cell.angle_beta   90.00
_cell.angle_gamma   90.00
#
_symmetry.space_group_name_H-M   'P 1'
#
loop_
_entity.id
_entity.type
_entity.pdbx_description
1 polymer ?
#
loop_
_entity_poly.entity_id
_entity_poly.type
_entity_poly.pdbx_seq_one_letter_code
_entity_poly.pdbx_strand_id
1 'polypeptide(L)'
;MNLSDARSRLLRPRTLLLGLSFIGILICAWAGVAHYRKAAWGDPWQPIGWLLGMLFLLLAFSPSPAALATGFRSLVKPKTAFFLFWILFFILSHLWNFRTAPWNGDALFDESGWDLWYLKTYVIGHPYQPAWFHLVISRETLFHYYVWGFLKLFGFNILAYQAALFCIWLTTFVFTILLVDLLFQSYIVTSITALIFNFLPFAFIYTFVGYRYPMATALAVTSLYFLHAGFKNASAFCLTLGGIAAGLCLASSISGKQYLLALAIAAPLYG
;
A
#
# COMPACT_ATOMS: atom_id res chain seq x y z
N MET A 1 37.28 -1.61 -19.47
CA MET A 1 36.91 -1.48 -18.04
C MET A 1 36.42 -2.85 -17.57
N ASN A 2 37.07 -3.43 -16.56
CA ASN A 2 36.85 -4.84 -16.19
C ASN A 2 35.44 -5.04 -15.57
N LEU A 3 34.66 -5.98 -16.10
CA LEU A 3 33.30 -6.29 -15.63
C LEU A 3 33.27 -6.72 -14.15
N SER A 4 34.35 -7.30 -13.65
CA SER A 4 34.53 -7.66 -12.23
C SER A 4 34.60 -6.45 -11.30
N ASP A 5 35.29 -5.39 -11.71
CA ASP A 5 35.42 -4.14 -10.93
C ASP A 5 34.12 -3.33 -10.90
N ALA A 6 33.36 -3.33 -11.99
CA ALA A 6 32.05 -2.68 -12.02
C ALA A 6 31.04 -3.39 -11.10
N ARG A 7 31.07 -4.73 -11.07
CA ARG A 7 30.18 -5.54 -10.23
C ARG A 7 30.53 -5.38 -8.74
N SER A 8 31.81 -5.38 -8.37
CA SER A 8 32.26 -5.18 -6.98
C SER A 8 31.92 -3.77 -6.45
N ARG A 9 32.04 -2.74 -7.30
CA ARG A 9 31.66 -1.35 -6.96
C ARG A 9 30.16 -1.15 -6.77
N LEU A 10 29.31 -1.90 -7.48
CA LEU A 10 27.85 -1.84 -7.31
C LEU A 10 27.33 -2.70 -6.14
N LEU A 11 28.05 -3.77 -5.77
CA LEU A 11 27.69 -4.64 -4.65
C LEU A 11 27.94 -3.97 -3.29
N ARG A 12 29.04 -3.22 -3.12
CA ARG A 12 29.36 -2.56 -1.84
C ARG A 12 28.27 -1.58 -1.35
N PRO A 13 27.71 -0.68 -2.18
CA PRO A 13 26.60 0.19 -1.78
C PRO A 13 25.34 -0.58 -1.40
N ARG A 14 25.00 -1.66 -2.12
CA ARG A 14 23.78 -2.44 -1.84
C ARG A 14 23.88 -3.22 -0.53
N THR A 15 25.03 -3.83 -0.24
CA THR A 15 25.27 -4.49 1.05
C THR A 15 25.24 -3.49 2.21
N LEU A 16 25.79 -2.29 2.01
CA LEU A 16 25.70 -1.21 3.00
C LEU A 16 24.25 -0.81 3.26
N LEU A 17 23.46 -0.57 2.21
CA LEU A 17 22.04 -0.23 2.32
C LEU A 17 21.26 -1.35 3.03
N LEU A 18 21.54 -2.61 2.72
CA LEU A 18 20.94 -3.73 3.43
C LEU A 18 21.32 -3.74 4.92
N GLY A 19 22.59 -3.49 5.25
CA GLY A 19 23.04 -3.33 6.64
C GLY A 19 22.33 -2.18 7.37
N LEU A 20 22.16 -1.03 6.72
CA LEU A 20 21.42 0.11 7.26
C LEU A 20 19.93 -0.20 7.46
N SER A 21 19.34 -1.03 6.59
CA SER A 21 17.97 -1.52 6.78
C SER A 21 17.82 -2.31 8.07
N PHE A 22 18.74 -3.26 8.34
CA PHE A 22 18.75 -4.02 9.59
C PHE A 22 18.95 -3.11 10.80
N ILE A 23 19.86 -2.13 10.73
CA ILE A 23 20.05 -1.15 11.81
C ILE A 23 18.75 -0.37 12.07
N GLY A 24 18.06 0.10 11.03
CA GLY A 24 16.76 0.77 11.16
C GLY A 24 15.71 -0.11 11.87
N ILE A 25 15.64 -1.40 11.51
CA ILE A 25 14.75 -2.37 12.17
C ILE A 25 15.12 -2.56 13.63
N LEU A 26 16.40 -2.66 13.97
CA LEU A 26 16.87 -2.79 15.35
C LEU A 26 16.52 -1.55 16.18
N ILE A 27 16.69 -0.35 15.63
CA ILE A 27 16.28 0.92 16.27
C ILE A 27 14.76 0.92 16.51
N CYS A 28 13.98 0.54 15.50
CA CYS A 28 12.52 0.42 15.63
C CYS A 28 12.11 -0.54 16.75
N ALA A 29 12.71 -1.73 16.78
CA ALA A 29 12.43 -2.74 17.79
C ALA A 29 12.83 -2.27 19.19
N TRP A 30 14.01 -1.68 19.34
CA TRP A 30 14.50 -1.14 20.61
C TRP A 30 13.60 -0.02 21.15
N ALA A 31 13.27 0.96 20.31
CA ALA A 31 12.38 2.07 20.67
C ALA A 31 10.96 1.56 20.98
N GLY A 32 10.46 0.58 20.22
CA GLY A 32 9.19 -0.08 20.52
C GLY A 32 9.20 -0.80 21.88
N VAL A 33 10.29 -1.49 22.22
CA VAL A 33 10.44 -2.11 23.55
C VAL A 33 10.48 -1.04 24.66
N ALA A 34 11.20 0.07 24.45
CA ALA A 34 11.24 1.18 25.41
C ALA A 34 9.86 1.82 25.61
N HIS A 35 9.08 1.97 24.54
CA HIS A 35 7.69 2.41 24.56
C HIS A 35 6.82 1.49 25.42
N TYR A 36 6.81 0.18 25.14
CA TYR A 36 5.96 -0.78 25.84
C TYR A 36 6.40 -1.04 27.29
N ARG A 37 7.68 -0.86 27.60
CA ARG A 37 8.19 -0.85 28.97
C ARG A 37 7.89 0.44 29.74
N LYS A 38 7.26 1.43 29.12
CA LYS A 38 7.03 2.78 29.65
C LYS A 38 8.32 3.52 30.04
N ALA A 39 9.47 3.10 29.50
CA ALA A 39 10.75 3.75 29.74
C ALA A 39 10.90 5.02 28.87
N ALA A 40 10.36 4.98 27.65
CA ALA A 40 10.30 6.12 26.73
C ALA A 40 8.96 6.06 25.97
N TRP A 41 7.88 6.46 26.63
CA TRP A 41 6.55 6.43 26.01
C TRP A 41 6.51 7.36 24.80
N GLY A 42 6.12 6.80 23.66
CA GLY A 42 6.03 7.54 22.41
C GLY A 42 7.36 7.85 21.73
N ASP A 43 8.40 7.03 21.97
CA ASP A 43 9.72 7.22 21.38
C ASP A 43 9.66 7.39 19.84
N PRO A 44 10.04 8.56 19.29
CA PRO A 44 9.97 8.84 17.86
C PRO A 44 10.93 7.98 17.04
N TRP A 45 11.94 7.35 17.66
CA TRP A 45 12.84 6.43 16.98
C TRP A 45 12.14 5.17 16.50
N GLN A 46 10.97 4.82 17.05
CA GLN A 46 10.18 3.68 16.58
C GLN A 46 9.71 3.89 15.13
N PRO A 47 8.86 4.90 14.81
CA PRO A 47 8.45 5.13 13.43
C PRO A 47 9.61 5.57 12.52
N ILE A 48 10.61 6.29 13.02
CA ILE A 48 11.79 6.69 12.23
C ILE A 48 12.59 5.45 11.79
N GLY A 49 12.93 4.57 12.73
CA GLY A 49 13.66 3.34 12.43
C GLY A 49 12.90 2.44 11.47
N TRP A 50 11.57 2.36 11.62
CA TRP A 50 10.70 1.61 10.72
C TRP A 50 10.75 2.14 9.28
N LEU A 51 10.52 3.44 9.09
CA LEU A 51 10.50 4.07 7.76
C LEU A 51 11.86 4.03 7.08
N LEU A 52 12.94 4.34 7.82
CA LEU A 52 14.31 4.24 7.30
C LEU A 52 14.70 2.80 6.97
N GLY A 53 14.32 1.85 7.81
CA GLY A 53 14.53 0.42 7.58
C GLY A 53 13.90 -0.04 6.27
N MET A 54 12.65 0.32 6.03
CA MET A 54 11.94 0.02 4.77
C MET A 54 12.57 0.73 3.57
N LEU A 55 12.91 2.02 3.70
CA LEU A 55 13.52 2.80 2.63
C LEU A 55 14.85 2.19 2.19
N PHE A 56 15.75 1.88 3.13
CA PHE A 56 17.03 1.28 2.82
C PHE A 56 16.89 -0.12 2.23
N LEU A 57 15.89 -0.91 2.67
CA LEU A 57 15.60 -2.22 2.07
C LEU A 57 15.22 -2.08 0.59
N LEU A 58 14.30 -1.15 0.28
CA LEU A 58 13.89 -0.86 -1.09
C LEU A 58 15.05 -0.39 -1.95
N LEU A 59 15.91 0.50 -1.41
CA LEU A 59 17.08 0.99 -2.13
C LEU A 59 18.13 -0.10 -2.35
N ALA A 60 18.33 -1.00 -1.39
CA ALA A 60 19.27 -2.11 -1.51
C ALA A 60 18.92 -3.04 -2.69
N PHE A 61 17.62 -3.25 -2.92
CA PHE A 61 17.13 -4.09 -4.02
C PHE A 61 16.71 -3.31 -5.27
N SER A 62 16.82 -1.97 -5.26
CA SER A 62 16.39 -1.13 -6.39
C SER A 62 17.09 -1.51 -7.71
N PRO A 63 16.38 -1.46 -8.86
CA PRO A 63 17.00 -1.66 -10.16
C PRO A 63 18.11 -0.65 -10.42
N SER A 64 19.04 -0.95 -11.33
CA SER A 64 20.08 0.01 -11.70
C SER A 64 19.45 1.25 -12.36
N PRO A 65 20.10 2.43 -12.29
CA PRO A 65 19.60 3.65 -12.94
C PRO A 65 19.30 3.46 -14.45
N ALA A 66 20.12 2.67 -15.15
CA ALA A 66 19.89 2.34 -16.55
C ALA A 66 18.65 1.46 -16.77
N ALA A 67 18.37 0.53 -15.86
CA ALA A 67 17.14 -0.29 -15.88
C ALA A 67 15.90 0.56 -15.58
N LEU A 68 16.00 1.55 -14.69
CA LEU A 68 14.92 2.51 -14.44
C LEU A 68 14.65 3.39 -15.67
N ALA A 69 15.69 3.94 -16.28
CA ALA A 69 15.58 4.80 -17.47
C ALA A 69 14.95 4.07 -18.67
N THR A 70 15.27 2.80 -18.87
CA THR A 70 14.63 1.97 -19.91
C THR A 70 13.17 1.65 -19.57
N GLY A 71 12.84 1.48 -18.28
CA GLY A 71 11.46 1.39 -17.79
C GLY A 71 10.60 2.59 -18.18
N PHE A 72 11.10 3.82 -18.01
CA PHE A 72 10.36 5.03 -18.41
C PHE A 72 10.08 5.10 -19.91
N ARG A 73 11.00 4.64 -20.77
CA ARG A 73 10.76 4.57 -22.22
C ARG A 73 9.63 3.61 -22.60
N SER A 74 9.33 2.63 -21.75
CA SER A 74 8.22 1.69 -21.98
C SER A 74 6.83 2.30 -21.76
N LEU A 75 6.74 3.51 -21.18
CA LEU A 75 5.46 4.19 -20.95
C LEU A 75 4.74 4.60 -22.24
N VAL A 76 5.45 4.65 -23.38
CA VAL A 76 4.88 5.01 -24.69
C VAL A 76 4.32 3.79 -25.44
N LYS A 77 4.30 2.60 -24.83
CA LYS A 77 3.83 1.38 -25.49
C LYS A 77 2.29 1.27 -25.50
N PRO A 78 1.70 0.59 -26.49
CA PRO A 78 0.24 0.36 -26.56
C PRO A 78 -0.35 -0.25 -25.29
N LYS A 79 0.39 -1.14 -24.64
CA LYS A 79 -0.01 -1.78 -23.39
C LYS A 79 -0.17 -0.77 -22.23
N THR A 80 0.72 0.23 -22.17
CA THR A 80 0.60 1.32 -21.19
C THR A 80 -0.62 2.17 -21.48
N ALA A 81 -0.85 2.53 -22.74
CA ALA A 81 -2.05 3.27 -23.15
C ALA A 81 -3.34 2.52 -22.79
N PHE A 82 -3.37 1.20 -22.95
CA PHE A 82 -4.49 0.35 -22.53
C PHE A 82 -4.79 0.46 -21.04
N PHE A 83 -3.79 0.38 -20.16
CA PHE A 83 -4.01 0.54 -18.71
C PHE A 83 -4.40 1.98 -18.35
N LEU A 84 -3.77 2.98 -18.97
CA LEU A 84 -4.12 4.38 -18.76
C LEU A 84 -5.58 4.66 -19.14
N PHE A 85 -6.07 4.08 -20.24
CA PHE A 85 -7.47 4.17 -20.63
C PHE A 85 -8.39 3.66 -19.50
N TRP A 86 -8.14 2.47 -18.96
CA TRP A 86 -8.95 1.91 -17.88
C TRP A 86 -8.87 2.71 -16.58
N ILE A 87 -7.69 3.25 -16.25
CA ILE A 87 -7.49 4.13 -15.09
C ILE A 87 -8.31 5.42 -15.25
N LEU A 88 -8.24 6.06 -16.41
CA LEU A 88 -9.01 7.26 -16.70
C LEU A 88 -10.52 6.97 -16.68
N PHE A 89 -10.93 5.85 -17.26
CA PHE A 89 -12.33 5.42 -17.23
C PHE A 89 -12.84 5.19 -15.79
N PHE A 90 -12.02 4.55 -14.93
CA PHE A 90 -12.33 4.40 -13.51
C PHE A 90 -12.49 5.76 -12.83
N ILE A 91 -11.52 6.67 -13.01
CA ILE A 91 -11.56 8.01 -12.41
C ILE A 91 -12.81 8.77 -12.86
N LEU A 92 -13.08 8.81 -14.16
CA LEU A 92 -14.21 9.55 -14.71
C LEU A 92 -15.54 8.98 -14.22
N SER A 93 -15.70 7.66 -14.18
CA SER A 93 -16.95 7.04 -13.72
C SER A 93 -17.21 7.21 -12.23
N HIS A 94 -16.16 7.17 -11.39
CA HIS A 94 -16.29 7.30 -9.94
C HIS A 94 -16.43 8.75 -9.47
N LEU A 95 -15.91 9.71 -10.24
CA LEU A 95 -16.05 11.14 -9.96
C LEU A 95 -17.18 11.79 -10.75
N TRP A 96 -17.91 11.02 -11.57
CA TRP A 96 -19.08 11.51 -12.28
C TRP A 96 -20.15 11.97 -11.28
N ASN A 97 -20.66 13.18 -11.45
CA ASN A 97 -21.66 13.79 -10.54
C ASN A 97 -21.24 13.79 -9.05
N PHE A 98 -19.93 13.84 -8.75
CA PHE A 98 -19.43 13.75 -7.38
C PHE A 98 -20.02 14.76 -6.39
N ARG A 99 -20.43 15.96 -6.85
CA ARG A 99 -21.05 16.98 -5.98
C ARG A 99 -22.52 16.73 -5.70
N THR A 100 -23.21 15.98 -6.55
CA THR A 100 -24.67 15.82 -6.48
C THR A 100 -25.08 14.40 -6.11
N ALA A 101 -24.14 13.46 -6.04
CA ALA A 101 -24.42 12.12 -5.57
C ALA A 101 -24.60 12.10 -4.04
N PRO A 102 -25.58 11.35 -3.52
CA PRO A 102 -25.97 11.42 -2.10
C PRO A 102 -24.96 10.76 -1.14
N TRP A 103 -23.92 10.11 -1.67
CA TRP A 103 -22.93 9.34 -0.92
C TRP A 103 -21.52 9.97 -0.94
N ASN A 104 -21.35 11.14 -1.54
CA ASN A 104 -20.08 11.86 -1.63
C ASN A 104 -20.28 13.39 -1.57
N GLY A 105 -19.18 14.14 -1.47
CA GLY A 105 -19.19 15.60 -1.42
C GLY A 105 -19.50 16.17 -0.03
N ASP A 106 -20.75 16.08 0.40
CA ASP A 106 -21.26 16.84 1.57
C ASP A 106 -21.66 15.97 2.77
N ALA A 107 -21.61 14.64 2.61
CA ALA A 107 -21.98 13.69 3.65
C ALA A 107 -20.89 12.62 3.85
N LEU A 108 -20.94 11.99 5.01
CA LEU A 108 -20.14 10.82 5.39
C LEU A 108 -21.08 9.68 5.70
N PHE A 109 -20.66 8.47 5.37
CA PHE A 109 -21.28 7.27 5.93
C PHE A 109 -20.97 7.16 7.42
N ASP A 110 -21.81 6.44 8.16
CA ASP A 110 -21.66 6.27 9.61
C ASP A 110 -20.28 5.71 9.96
N GLU A 111 -19.82 4.70 9.21
CA GLU A 111 -18.52 4.06 9.41
C GLU A 111 -17.35 5.03 9.20
N SER A 112 -17.45 5.90 8.19
CA SER A 112 -16.49 6.99 7.99
C SER A 112 -16.45 7.94 9.18
N GLY A 113 -17.62 8.28 9.72
CA GLY A 113 -17.76 9.13 10.90
C GLY A 113 -17.05 8.53 12.12
N TRP A 114 -17.25 7.22 12.37
CA TRP A 114 -16.58 6.50 13.44
C TRP A 114 -15.05 6.45 13.28
N ASP A 115 -14.54 6.18 12.08
CA ASP A 115 -13.09 6.15 11.83
C ASP A 115 -12.46 7.55 11.95
N LEU A 116 -13.16 8.61 11.51
CA LEU A 116 -12.68 10.00 11.68
C LEU A 116 -12.72 10.46 13.15
N TRP A 117 -13.78 10.10 13.89
CA TRP A 117 -13.82 10.34 15.33
C TRP A 117 -12.69 9.60 16.04
N TYR A 118 -12.42 8.35 15.66
CA TYR A 118 -11.32 7.57 16.21
C TYR A 118 -9.96 8.23 15.93
N LEU A 119 -9.72 8.61 14.68
CA LEU A 119 -8.52 9.34 14.26
C LEU A 119 -8.32 10.60 15.13
N LYS A 120 -9.38 11.41 15.28
CA LYS A 120 -9.33 12.65 16.06
C LYS A 120 -9.03 12.41 17.54
N THR A 121 -9.67 11.41 18.14
CA THR A 121 -9.63 11.18 19.58
C THR A 121 -8.36 10.44 20.03
N TYR A 122 -7.92 9.43 19.27
CA TYR A 122 -6.89 8.48 19.74
C TYR A 122 -5.58 8.54 18.97
N VAL A 123 -5.57 9.07 17.75
CA VAL A 123 -4.38 9.02 16.89
C VAL A 123 -3.72 10.38 16.77
N ILE A 124 -4.49 11.43 16.46
CA ILE A 124 -3.95 12.80 16.37
C ILE A 124 -3.49 13.26 17.75
N GLY A 125 -2.30 13.86 17.81
CA GLY A 125 -1.72 14.38 19.05
C GLY A 125 -1.19 13.30 20.00
N HIS A 126 -1.30 12.02 19.63
CA HIS A 126 -0.80 10.90 20.42
C HIS A 126 0.44 10.29 19.75
N PRO A 127 1.29 9.60 20.51
CA PRO A 127 2.45 8.94 19.92
C PRO A 127 2.08 7.87 18.89
N TYR A 128 3.03 7.53 18.03
CA TYR A 128 2.85 6.42 17.10
C TYR A 128 2.59 5.11 17.85
N GLN A 129 1.51 4.42 17.51
CA GLN A 129 1.20 3.08 17.99
C GLN A 129 0.56 2.26 16.86
N PRO A 130 0.94 0.98 16.70
CA PRO A 130 0.36 0.11 15.65
C PRO A 130 -1.11 -0.27 15.91
N ALA A 131 -1.54 -0.19 17.17
CA ALA A 131 -2.92 -0.36 17.58
C ALA A 131 -3.18 0.46 18.86
N TRP A 132 -4.38 0.98 19.00
CA TRP A 132 -4.83 1.68 20.21
C TRP A 132 -5.95 0.87 20.86
N PHE A 133 -5.93 0.80 22.19
CA PHE A 133 -7.02 0.21 22.96
C PHE A 133 -8.19 1.19 23.06
N HIS A 134 -9.39 0.69 22.77
CA HIS A 134 -10.62 1.46 22.73
C HIS A 134 -11.78 0.68 23.34
N LEU A 135 -12.16 1.06 24.56
CA LEU A 135 -13.23 0.44 25.36
C LEU A 135 -12.99 -1.06 25.63
N VAL A 136 -13.48 -1.94 24.77
CA VAL A 136 -13.38 -3.40 24.87
C VAL A 136 -12.64 -4.03 23.69
N ILE A 137 -12.17 -3.22 22.73
CA ILE A 137 -11.47 -3.69 21.53
C ILE A 137 -10.18 -2.89 21.29
N SER A 138 -9.18 -3.53 20.71
CA SER A 138 -8.01 -2.82 20.15
C SER A 138 -8.24 -2.59 18.65
N ARG A 139 -7.99 -1.37 18.17
CA ARG A 139 -8.15 -1.01 16.76
C ARG A 139 -6.78 -0.75 16.12
N GLU A 140 -6.56 -1.36 14.95
CA GLU A 140 -5.40 -1.08 14.11
C GLU A 140 -5.42 0.35 13.55
N THR A 141 -4.25 0.97 13.49
CA THR A 141 -4.13 2.43 13.24
C THR A 141 -3.57 2.78 11.87
N LEU A 142 -3.12 1.81 11.06
CA LEU A 142 -2.50 2.06 9.76
C LEU A 142 -3.41 2.89 8.84
N PHE A 143 -4.69 2.55 8.78
CA PHE A 143 -5.70 3.31 8.03
C PHE A 143 -5.80 4.76 8.52
N HIS A 144 -5.77 4.97 9.83
CA HIS A 144 -5.88 6.29 10.44
C HIS A 144 -4.63 7.14 10.15
N TYR A 145 -3.43 6.58 10.22
CA TYR A 145 -2.19 7.29 9.85
C TYR A 145 -2.17 7.68 8.37
N TYR A 146 -2.66 6.80 7.50
CA TYR A 146 -2.81 7.09 6.07
C TYR A 146 -3.76 8.27 5.84
N VAL A 147 -4.97 8.20 6.41
CA VAL A 147 -5.96 9.29 6.30
C VAL A 147 -5.43 10.58 6.90
N TRP A 148 -4.76 10.52 8.06
CA TRP A 148 -4.19 11.70 8.71
C TRP A 148 -3.19 12.41 7.80
N GLY A 149 -2.34 11.66 7.09
CA GLY A 149 -1.40 12.23 6.10
C GLY A 149 -2.13 13.06 5.04
N PHE A 150 -3.22 12.52 4.46
CA PHE A 150 -4.05 13.25 3.51
C PHE A 150 -4.68 14.51 4.11
N LEU A 151 -5.29 14.40 5.29
CA LEU A 151 -5.92 15.54 5.95
C LEU A 151 -4.91 16.62 6.33
N LYS A 152 -3.68 16.25 6.72
CA LYS A 152 -2.63 17.23 7.00
C LYS A 152 -2.22 17.96 5.71
N LEU A 153 -2.05 17.24 4.61
CA LEU A 153 -1.58 17.82 3.34
C LEU A 153 -2.64 18.67 2.64
N PHE A 154 -3.89 18.22 2.62
CA PHE A 154 -4.97 18.81 1.82
C PHE A 154 -6.07 19.49 2.66
N GLY A 155 -5.90 19.52 3.98
CA GLY A 155 -6.82 20.15 4.94
C GLY A 155 -7.78 19.17 5.59
N PHE A 156 -8.26 19.54 6.78
CA PHE A 156 -9.21 18.74 7.57
C PHE A 156 -10.64 18.95 7.07
N ASN A 157 -10.97 18.39 5.92
CA ASN A 157 -12.29 18.47 5.30
C ASN A 157 -12.71 17.12 4.67
N ILE A 158 -14.01 16.97 4.39
CA ILE A 158 -14.60 15.74 3.84
C ILE A 158 -13.99 15.38 2.48
N LEU A 159 -13.68 16.38 1.64
CA LEU A 159 -13.11 16.15 0.32
C LEU A 159 -11.71 15.50 0.41
N ALA A 160 -10.85 15.97 1.31
CA ALA A 160 -9.52 15.39 1.53
C ALA A 160 -9.62 13.94 2.04
N TYR A 161 -10.61 13.65 2.90
CA TYR A 161 -10.89 12.28 3.35
C TYR A 161 -11.36 11.39 2.20
N GLN A 162 -12.35 11.83 1.41
CA GLN A 162 -12.86 11.09 0.26
C GLN A 162 -11.79 10.88 -0.83
N ALA A 163 -10.88 11.83 -1.00
CA ALA A 163 -9.72 11.67 -1.88
C ALA A 163 -8.78 10.55 -1.38
N ALA A 164 -8.55 10.44 -0.07
CA ALA A 164 -7.78 9.34 0.52
C ALA A 164 -8.47 7.99 0.25
N LEU A 165 -9.78 7.90 0.46
CA LEU A 165 -10.53 6.67 0.17
C LEU A 165 -10.48 6.28 -1.31
N PHE A 166 -10.64 7.28 -2.18
CA PHE A 166 -10.53 7.11 -3.63
C PHE A 166 -9.17 6.54 -4.04
N CYS A 167 -8.08 7.01 -3.43
CA CYS A 167 -6.74 6.49 -3.70
C CYS A 167 -6.57 5.02 -3.28
N ILE A 168 -7.19 4.56 -2.18
CA ILE A 168 -7.18 3.15 -1.78
C ILE A 168 -7.88 2.28 -2.83
N TRP A 169 -9.05 2.72 -3.29
CA TRP A 169 -9.84 1.99 -4.28
C TRP A 169 -9.21 1.99 -5.67
N LEU A 170 -8.67 3.13 -6.10
CA LEU A 170 -7.90 3.23 -7.33
C LEU A 170 -6.68 2.28 -7.30
N THR A 171 -5.98 2.22 -6.15
CA THR A 171 -4.87 1.26 -5.97
C THR A 171 -5.35 -0.17 -6.14
N THR A 172 -6.47 -0.53 -5.49
CA THR A 172 -7.05 -1.87 -5.62
C THR A 172 -7.39 -2.20 -7.07
N PHE A 173 -8.07 -1.28 -7.77
CA PHE A 173 -8.43 -1.43 -9.17
C PHE A 173 -7.19 -1.64 -10.06
N VAL A 174 -6.21 -0.73 -9.96
CA VAL A 174 -4.97 -0.77 -10.76
C VAL A 174 -4.23 -2.09 -10.57
N PHE A 175 -3.99 -2.50 -9.33
CA PHE A 175 -3.24 -3.73 -9.09
C PHE A 175 -4.05 -4.98 -9.43
N THR A 176 -5.38 -4.94 -9.35
CA THR A 176 -6.23 -6.05 -9.81
C THR A 176 -6.12 -6.24 -11.31
N ILE A 177 -6.28 -5.18 -12.12
CA ILE A 177 -6.18 -5.30 -13.58
C ILE A 177 -4.76 -5.67 -14.04
N LEU A 178 -3.73 -5.17 -13.33
CA LEU A 178 -2.34 -5.56 -13.58
C LEU A 178 -2.08 -7.03 -13.24
N LEU A 179 -2.62 -7.53 -12.13
CA LEU A 179 -2.50 -8.93 -11.73
C LEU A 179 -3.22 -9.86 -12.70
N VAL A 180 -4.45 -9.51 -13.11
CA VAL A 180 -5.20 -10.29 -14.10
C VAL A 180 -4.48 -10.33 -15.45
N ASP A 181 -3.99 -9.19 -15.94
CA ASP A 181 -3.21 -9.16 -17.16
C ASP A 181 -1.90 -9.99 -17.04
N LEU A 182 -1.26 -9.96 -15.87
CA LEU A 182 -0.05 -10.74 -15.61
C LEU A 182 -0.30 -12.25 -15.66
N LEU A 183 -1.47 -12.69 -15.18
CA LEU A 183 -1.90 -14.10 -15.11
C LEU A 183 -2.44 -14.60 -16.46
N PHE A 184 -3.30 -13.84 -17.13
CA PHE A 184 -4.04 -14.31 -18.31
C PHE A 184 -3.50 -13.77 -19.63
N GLN A 185 -2.69 -12.71 -19.61
CA GLN A 185 -2.11 -12.07 -20.80
C GLN A 185 -3.13 -11.72 -21.89
N SER A 186 -4.37 -11.40 -21.50
CA SER A 186 -5.49 -11.15 -22.40
C SER A 186 -6.14 -9.80 -22.12
N TYR A 187 -6.09 -8.91 -23.11
CA TYR A 187 -6.77 -7.61 -23.03
C TYR A 187 -8.28 -7.75 -22.83
N ILE A 188 -8.89 -8.82 -23.36
CA ILE A 188 -10.32 -9.09 -23.21
C ILE A 188 -10.64 -9.42 -21.75
N VAL A 189 -9.91 -10.36 -21.14
CA VAL A 189 -10.12 -10.77 -19.73
C VAL A 189 -9.85 -9.60 -18.79
N THR A 190 -8.79 -8.82 -19.04
CA THR A 190 -8.48 -7.62 -18.27
C THR A 190 -9.57 -6.56 -18.40
N SER A 191 -10.12 -6.36 -19.61
CA SER A 191 -11.22 -5.41 -19.84
C SER A 191 -12.51 -5.83 -19.15
N ILE A 192 -12.86 -7.12 -19.20
CA ILE A 192 -14.02 -7.66 -18.48
C ILE A 192 -13.85 -7.47 -16.98
N THR A 193 -12.66 -7.79 -16.44
CA THR A 193 -12.33 -7.56 -15.03
C THR A 193 -12.46 -6.09 -14.66
N ALA A 194 -11.91 -5.19 -15.49
CA ALA A 194 -11.98 -3.76 -15.27
C ALA A 194 -13.45 -3.27 -15.22
N LEU A 195 -14.28 -3.71 -16.16
CA LEU A 195 -15.71 -3.36 -16.19
C LEU A 195 -16.47 -3.87 -14.96
N ILE A 196 -16.26 -5.14 -14.58
CA ILE A 196 -16.91 -5.73 -13.41
C ILE A 196 -16.48 -4.98 -12.15
N PHE A 197 -15.17 -4.79 -11.94
CA PHE A 197 -14.66 -4.11 -10.76
C PHE A 197 -15.10 -2.65 -10.69
N ASN A 198 -15.25 -1.99 -11.84
CA ASN A 198 -15.67 -0.60 -11.90
C ASN A 198 -17.15 -0.37 -11.55
N PHE A 199 -18.01 -1.39 -11.72
CA PHE A 199 -19.47 -1.19 -11.60
C PHE A 199 -20.17 -2.15 -10.62
N LEU A 200 -19.63 -3.35 -10.35
CA LEU A 200 -20.37 -4.43 -9.70
C LEU A 200 -19.77 -4.89 -8.35
N PRO A 201 -20.64 -5.08 -7.33
CA PRO A 201 -21.87 -4.33 -7.08
C PRO A 201 -21.51 -2.95 -6.48
N PHE A 202 -21.88 -1.87 -7.17
CA PHE A 202 -21.85 -0.50 -6.65
C PHE A 202 -20.45 -0.01 -6.19
N ALA A 203 -19.40 -0.36 -6.91
CA ALA A 203 -18.03 0.04 -6.56
C ALA A 203 -17.87 1.56 -6.33
N PHE A 204 -18.60 2.38 -7.09
CA PHE A 204 -18.64 3.83 -6.91
C PHE A 204 -19.22 4.29 -5.56
N ILE A 205 -20.18 3.56 -4.98
CA ILE A 205 -20.70 3.85 -3.63
C ILE A 205 -19.65 3.40 -2.60
N TYR A 206 -19.22 2.15 -2.69
CA TYR A 206 -18.27 1.54 -1.74
C TYR A 206 -16.90 2.22 -1.72
N THR A 207 -16.58 2.97 -2.77
CA THR A 207 -15.38 3.80 -2.82
C THR A 207 -15.37 4.87 -1.73
N PHE A 208 -16.54 5.42 -1.37
CA PHE A 208 -16.66 6.55 -0.45
C PHE A 208 -17.29 6.21 0.90
N VAL A 209 -17.68 4.95 1.13
CA VAL A 209 -18.21 4.48 2.44
C VAL A 209 -17.19 4.62 3.58
N GLY A 210 -15.90 4.58 3.25
CA GLY A 210 -14.82 4.81 4.21
C GLY A 210 -14.58 3.67 5.19
N TYR A 211 -14.90 2.44 4.79
CA TYR A 211 -14.41 1.27 5.49
C TYR A 211 -12.88 1.28 5.58
N ARG A 212 -12.34 0.93 6.74
CA ARG A 212 -10.90 0.67 6.90
C ARG A 212 -10.41 -0.60 6.19
N TYR A 213 -11.29 -1.59 5.97
CA TYR A 213 -10.94 -2.90 5.41
C TYR A 213 -10.49 -2.90 3.93
N PRO A 214 -11.01 -2.05 3.03
CA PRO A 214 -10.47 -1.85 1.68
C PRO A 214 -8.97 -1.61 1.62
N MET A 215 -8.36 -1.01 2.65
CA MET A 215 -6.90 -0.88 2.74
C MET A 215 -6.20 -2.25 2.72
N ALA A 216 -6.76 -3.24 3.41
CA ALA A 216 -6.23 -4.59 3.42
C ALA A 216 -6.32 -5.21 2.02
N THR A 217 -7.45 -5.02 1.32
CA THR A 217 -7.64 -5.50 -0.05
C THR A 217 -6.61 -4.87 -0.99
N ALA A 218 -6.44 -3.54 -0.95
CA ALA A 218 -5.44 -2.82 -1.75
C ALA A 218 -4.03 -3.42 -1.53
N LEU A 219 -3.63 -3.55 -0.26
CA LEU A 219 -2.31 -4.06 0.10
C LEU A 219 -2.14 -5.55 -0.28
N ALA A 220 -3.20 -6.36 -0.18
CA ALA A 220 -3.17 -7.76 -0.58
C ALA A 220 -2.99 -7.92 -2.10
N VAL A 221 -3.78 -7.22 -2.92
CA VAL A 221 -3.65 -7.32 -4.39
C VAL A 221 -2.32 -6.74 -4.88
N THR A 222 -1.85 -5.65 -4.28
CA THR A 222 -0.50 -5.11 -4.55
C THR A 222 0.59 -6.12 -4.19
N SER A 223 0.45 -6.77 -3.03
CA SER A 223 1.38 -7.81 -2.59
C SER A 223 1.40 -8.99 -3.56
N LEU A 224 0.25 -9.53 -3.95
CA LEU A 224 0.14 -10.63 -4.91
C LEU A 224 0.75 -10.28 -6.27
N TYR A 225 0.43 -9.09 -6.79
CA TYR A 225 0.99 -8.62 -8.05
C TYR A 225 2.52 -8.60 -8.01
N PHE A 226 3.10 -7.98 -6.99
CA PHE A 226 4.55 -7.86 -6.88
C PHE A 226 5.25 -9.18 -6.56
N LEU A 227 4.63 -10.07 -5.78
CA LEU A 227 5.14 -11.42 -5.55
C LEU A 227 5.17 -12.19 -6.87
N HIS A 228 4.05 -12.23 -7.61
CA HIS A 228 4.00 -12.94 -8.90
C HIS A 228 4.98 -12.34 -9.91
N ALA A 229 5.01 -11.00 -10.04
CA ALA A 229 5.96 -10.33 -10.93
C ALA A 229 7.42 -10.57 -10.49
N GLY A 230 7.67 -10.66 -9.19
CA GLY A 230 8.98 -10.97 -8.61
C GLY A 230 9.46 -12.36 -8.96
N PHE A 231 8.63 -13.39 -8.77
CA PHE A 231 8.97 -14.76 -9.14
C PHE A 231 9.12 -14.91 -10.66
N LYS A 232 8.16 -14.40 -11.44
CA LYS A 232 8.17 -14.49 -12.92
C LYS A 232 9.41 -13.86 -13.55
N ASN A 233 9.92 -12.77 -12.97
CA ASN A 233 11.05 -12.01 -13.52
C ASN A 233 12.35 -12.15 -12.69
N ALA A 234 12.40 -13.05 -11.70
CA ALA A 234 13.50 -13.16 -10.74
C ALA A 234 13.93 -11.81 -10.12
N SER A 235 12.97 -10.96 -9.78
CA SER A 235 13.20 -9.59 -9.31
C SER A 235 13.09 -9.48 -7.79
N ALA A 236 14.24 -9.38 -7.12
CA ALA A 236 14.31 -9.14 -5.67
C ALA A 236 13.62 -7.82 -5.25
N PHE A 237 13.63 -6.81 -6.12
CA PHE A 237 12.91 -5.55 -5.87
C PHE A 237 11.40 -5.76 -5.77
N CYS A 238 10.83 -6.50 -6.73
CA CYS A 238 9.42 -6.81 -6.73
C CYS A 238 9.06 -7.70 -5.54
N LEU A 239 9.87 -8.71 -5.22
CA LEU A 239 9.66 -9.52 -4.01
C LEU A 239 9.68 -8.67 -2.73
N THR A 240 10.59 -7.70 -2.64
CA THR A 240 10.67 -6.76 -1.51
C THR A 240 9.41 -5.90 -1.40
N LEU A 241 8.93 -5.33 -2.52
CA LEU A 241 7.68 -4.57 -2.55
C LEU A 241 6.48 -5.43 -2.16
N GLY A 242 6.42 -6.67 -2.66
CA GLY A 242 5.39 -7.64 -2.33
C GLY A 242 5.37 -7.99 -0.85
N GLY A 243 6.55 -8.18 -0.25
CA GLY A 243 6.74 -8.44 1.18
C GLY A 243 6.37 -7.24 2.07
N ILE A 244 6.76 -6.03 1.70
CA ILE A 244 6.37 -4.80 2.42
C ILE A 244 4.84 -4.63 2.36
N ALA A 245 4.23 -4.77 1.18
CA ALA A 245 2.78 -4.68 1.03
C ALA A 245 2.05 -5.76 1.85
N ALA A 246 2.58 -6.99 1.89
CA ALA A 246 2.08 -8.07 2.75
C ALA A 246 2.17 -7.74 4.25
N GLY A 247 3.30 -7.18 4.70
CA GLY A 247 3.48 -6.75 6.10
C GLY A 247 2.56 -5.60 6.50
N LEU A 248 2.37 -4.62 5.61
CA LEU A 248 1.37 -3.56 5.79
C LEU A 248 -0.06 -4.12 5.79
N CYS A 249 -0.35 -5.09 4.92
CA CYS A 249 -1.65 -5.75 4.87
C CYS A 249 -1.95 -6.41 6.23
N LEU A 250 -1.00 -7.17 6.78
CA LEU A 250 -1.08 -7.76 8.13
C LEU A 250 -1.40 -6.71 9.21
N ALA A 251 -0.72 -5.57 9.16
CA ALA A 251 -0.91 -4.48 10.12
C ALA A 251 -2.23 -3.69 9.92
N SER A 252 -2.88 -3.81 8.76
CA SER A 252 -4.08 -3.04 8.44
C SER A 252 -5.36 -3.54 9.12
N SER A 253 -5.53 -4.86 9.26
CA SER A 253 -6.78 -5.46 9.74
C SER A 253 -6.66 -6.96 10.03
N ILE A 254 -7.75 -7.59 10.48
CA ILE A 254 -7.88 -9.05 10.60
C ILE A 254 -7.83 -9.73 9.23
N SER A 255 -8.48 -9.17 8.21
CA SER A 255 -8.46 -9.73 6.84
C SER A 255 -7.04 -9.80 6.28
N GLY A 256 -6.18 -8.85 6.64
CA GLY A 256 -4.76 -8.91 6.27
C GLY A 256 -3.98 -10.04 6.97
N LYS A 257 -4.34 -10.38 8.21
CA LYS A 257 -3.80 -11.57 8.91
C LYS A 257 -4.21 -12.86 8.20
N GLN A 258 -5.48 -12.94 7.78
CA GLN A 258 -6.00 -14.08 7.00
C GLN A 258 -5.32 -14.20 5.64
N TYR A 259 -5.02 -13.07 4.98
CA TYR A 259 -4.27 -13.05 3.73
C TYR A 259 -2.87 -13.67 3.88
N LEU A 260 -2.11 -13.31 4.92
CA LEU A 260 -0.79 -13.93 5.15
C LEU A 260 -0.89 -15.43 5.41
N LEU A 261 -1.90 -15.88 6.17
CA LEU A 261 -2.14 -17.29 6.39
C LEU A 261 -2.41 -18.02 5.07
N ALA A 262 -3.26 -17.43 4.20
CA ALA A 262 -3.54 -17.98 2.89
C ALA A 262 -2.27 -18.05 2.02
N LEU A 263 -1.41 -17.02 2.02
CA LEU A 263 -0.12 -17.07 1.35
C LEU A 263 0.77 -18.19 1.88
N ALA A 264 0.87 -18.37 3.20
CA ALA A 264 1.70 -19.41 3.80
C ALA A 264 1.21 -20.81 3.45
N ILE A 265 -0.12 -21.01 3.38
CA ILE A 265 -0.73 -22.27 2.95
C ILE A 265 -0.52 -22.52 1.46
N ALA A 266 -0.56 -21.48 0.63
CA ALA A 266 -0.38 -21.59 -0.82
C ALA A 266 1.09 -21.67 -1.25
N ALA A 267 2.03 -21.17 -0.46
CA ALA A 267 3.46 -21.13 -0.81
C ALA A 267 4.06 -22.49 -1.21
N PRO A 268 3.74 -23.63 -0.56
CA PRO A 268 4.20 -24.94 -0.99
C PRO A 268 3.74 -25.34 -2.40
N LEU A 269 2.66 -24.78 -2.92
CA LEU A 269 2.15 -25.05 -4.27
C LEU A 269 2.94 -24.32 -5.36
N TYR A 270 3.80 -23.37 -4.98
CA TYR A 270 4.65 -22.57 -5.88
C TYR A 270 6.10 -23.08 -5.93
N GLY A 271 6.40 -24.20 -5.24
CA GLY A 271 7.71 -24.88 -5.23
C GLY A 271 7.85 -25.96 -6.29
#